data_AF-A0A2E0TB28-F1
#
_entry.id   AF-A0A2E0TB28-F1
#
_cell.length_a   1.000
_cell.length_b   1.000
_cell.length_c   1.000
_cell.angle_alpha   90.00
_cell.angle_beta   90.00
_cell.angle_gamma   90.00
#
_symmetry.space_group_name_H-M   'P 1'
#
loop_
_entity.id
_entity.type
_entity.pdbx_description
1 polymer ?
#
loop_
_entity_poly.entity_id
_entity_poly.type
_entity_poly.pdbx_seq_one_letter_code
_entity_poly.pdbx_strand_id
1 'polypeptide(L)'
;MTHRAPRDSDPLSVHLDHAWELVAEGDLDGALASAEKSLEIDAGSPEAHNLLGYILAAGGRPREALGHYERAIELDATFLEAMLNAAEAAVQLGDLEAALRYTDDAHDLAATPDEKADALLLRVDALLAAGHATEAAHVVAELPEGPFQTTELGFHVGRALFETGHTEEAAIRIEQAAAERPLDPEVQYYLGLVREALGDVRGATVAFLQSRDLDLSSERPAWAEDVPRFERRLQRALKQLPEDAKSALEGALVLVDELPGAEVVSEGVDPRQPILADDLKLADGTWLRRCFVYQRNLERLAASPDQLDALLVPLILEELEHAFGPKPPEDDSTH
;
A
#
# COMPACT_ATOMS: atom_id res chain seq x y z
N MET A 1 -51.15 -13.63 11.36
CA MET A 1 -50.45 -13.59 12.66
C MET A 1 -49.67 -14.88 12.84
N THR A 2 -48.38 -14.84 12.49
CA THR A 2 -47.36 -15.77 12.95
C THR A 2 -46.23 -14.88 13.42
N HIS A 3 -46.29 -14.52 14.68
CA HIS A 3 -45.26 -13.74 15.37
C HIS A 3 -44.04 -14.66 15.45
N ARG A 4 -43.09 -14.50 14.52
CA ARG A 4 -41.73 -15.00 14.72
C ARG A 4 -41.12 -14.05 15.74
N ALA A 5 -40.81 -14.55 16.93
CA ALA A 5 -40.07 -13.78 17.92
C ALA A 5 -38.74 -13.34 17.27
N PRO A 6 -38.28 -12.08 17.47
CA PRO A 6 -36.90 -11.75 17.18
C PRO A 6 -36.00 -12.68 18.03
N ARG A 7 -34.93 -13.20 17.45
CA ARG A 7 -33.88 -13.89 18.21
C ARG A 7 -33.42 -12.89 19.29
N ASP A 8 -33.38 -13.32 20.55
CA ASP A 8 -32.66 -12.61 21.60
C ASP A 8 -31.17 -12.61 21.20
N SER A 9 -30.73 -11.61 20.46
CA SER A 9 -29.32 -11.37 20.17
C SER A 9 -28.70 -10.68 21.39
N ASP A 10 -27.62 -11.26 21.91
CA ASP A 10 -26.87 -10.75 23.05
C ASP A 10 -26.47 -9.27 22.81
N PRO A 11 -26.69 -8.34 23.75
CA PRO A 11 -26.38 -6.92 23.54
C PRO A 11 -24.95 -6.66 23.04
N LEU A 12 -23.97 -7.47 23.48
CA LEU A 12 -22.60 -7.40 22.98
C LEU A 12 -22.55 -7.66 21.47
N SER A 13 -23.12 -8.78 21.01
CA SER A 13 -23.11 -9.14 19.59
C SER A 13 -23.81 -8.10 18.72
N VAL A 14 -24.89 -7.48 19.22
CA VAL A 14 -25.60 -6.42 18.50
C VAL A 14 -24.70 -5.20 18.26
N HIS A 15 -23.91 -4.80 19.26
CA HIS A 15 -23.01 -3.66 19.11
C HIS A 15 -21.77 -3.97 18.27
N LEU A 16 -21.25 -5.21 18.35
CA LEU A 16 -20.20 -5.69 17.46
C LEU A 16 -20.66 -5.72 15.99
N ASP A 17 -21.81 -6.32 15.71
CA ASP A 17 -22.37 -6.42 14.36
C ASP A 17 -22.62 -5.03 13.76
N HIS A 18 -23.22 -4.13 14.54
CA HIS A 18 -23.47 -2.75 14.11
C HIS A 18 -22.17 -1.98 13.84
N ALA A 19 -21.12 -2.21 14.62
CA ALA A 19 -19.83 -1.58 14.36
C ALA A 19 -19.20 -2.07 13.05
N TRP A 20 -19.28 -3.38 12.76
CA TRP A 20 -18.84 -3.93 11.47
C TRP A 20 -19.65 -3.40 10.29
N GLU A 21 -20.96 -3.23 10.45
CA GLU A 21 -21.81 -2.60 9.44
C GLU A 21 -21.34 -1.16 9.15
N LEU A 22 -21.07 -0.37 10.19
CA LEU A 22 -20.58 1.00 10.04
C LEU A 22 -19.18 1.07 9.44
N VAL A 23 -18.30 0.12 9.76
CA VAL A 23 -17.01 -0.04 9.08
C VAL A 23 -17.22 -0.26 7.58
N ALA A 24 -18.14 -1.14 7.19
CA ALA A 24 -18.44 -1.42 5.79
C ALA A 24 -19.06 -0.21 5.06
N GLU A 25 -19.74 0.68 5.79
CA GLU A 25 -20.26 1.96 5.29
C GLU A 25 -19.20 3.08 5.27
N GLY A 26 -18.03 2.86 5.87
CA GLY A 26 -16.96 3.86 6.01
C GLY A 26 -17.19 4.88 7.13
N ASP A 27 -18.21 4.70 7.97
CA ASP A 27 -18.47 5.54 9.15
C ASP A 27 -17.61 5.08 10.33
N LEU A 28 -16.32 5.44 10.29
CA LEU A 28 -15.36 5.06 11.34
C LEU A 28 -15.71 5.67 12.70
N ASP A 29 -16.29 6.88 12.75
CA ASP A 29 -16.69 7.54 13.99
C ASP A 29 -17.88 6.81 14.64
N GLY A 30 -18.88 6.45 13.83
CA GLY A 30 -20.00 5.63 14.28
C GLY A 30 -19.58 4.22 14.71
N ALA A 31 -18.68 3.60 13.95
CA ALA A 31 -18.12 2.30 14.26
C ALA A 31 -17.38 2.32 15.60
N LEU A 32 -16.55 3.34 15.82
CA LEU A 32 -15.83 3.56 17.08
C LEU A 32 -16.81 3.64 18.27
N ALA A 33 -17.84 4.47 18.16
CA ALA A 33 -18.86 4.62 19.22
C ALA A 33 -19.66 3.33 19.47
N SER A 34 -19.80 2.45 18.47
CA SER A 34 -20.45 1.14 18.63
C SER A 34 -19.52 0.11 19.26
N ALA A 35 -18.24 0.09 18.87
CA ALA A 35 -17.22 -0.77 19.47
C ALA A 35 -16.95 -0.41 20.95
N GLU A 36 -16.96 0.88 21.30
CA GLU A 36 -16.84 1.32 22.70
C GLU A 36 -17.99 0.80 23.58
N LYS A 37 -19.23 0.78 23.07
CA LYS A 37 -20.37 0.18 23.77
C LYS A 37 -20.22 -1.32 23.98
N SER A 38 -19.62 -2.03 23.02
CA SER A 38 -19.29 -3.45 23.18
C SER A 38 -18.36 -3.66 24.38
N LEU A 39 -17.36 -2.81 24.55
CA LEU A 39 -16.45 -2.85 25.72
C LEU A 39 -17.11 -2.37 27.03
N GLU A 40 -18.11 -1.49 26.98
CA GLU A 40 -18.92 -1.13 28.15
C GLU A 40 -19.77 -2.32 28.64
N ILE A 41 -20.25 -3.15 27.71
CA ILE A 41 -21.04 -4.35 28.00
C ILE A 41 -20.14 -5.47 28.51
N ASP A 42 -19.03 -5.72 27.82
CA ASP A 42 -18.02 -6.69 28.22
C ASP A 42 -16.60 -6.18 27.95
N ALA A 43 -15.96 -5.67 29.00
CA ALA A 43 -14.57 -5.20 28.95
C ALA A 43 -13.54 -6.34 28.79
N GLY A 44 -13.99 -7.60 28.82
CA GLY A 44 -13.17 -8.80 28.64
C GLY A 44 -13.37 -9.49 27.29
N SER A 45 -14.13 -8.94 26.35
CA SER A 45 -14.34 -9.54 25.03
C SER A 45 -13.11 -9.33 24.13
N PRO A 46 -12.41 -10.42 23.72
CA PRO A 46 -11.35 -10.33 22.72
C PRO A 46 -11.85 -9.72 21.41
N GLU A 47 -13.05 -10.07 20.95
CA GLU A 47 -13.64 -9.63 19.69
C GLU A 47 -13.89 -8.12 19.68
N ALA A 48 -14.37 -7.56 20.80
CA ALA A 48 -14.54 -6.12 20.94
C ALA A 48 -13.22 -5.36 20.90
N HIS A 49 -12.18 -5.92 21.53
CA HIS A 49 -10.82 -5.37 21.44
C HIS A 49 -10.27 -5.45 20.00
N ASN A 50 -10.39 -6.59 19.32
CA ASN A 50 -9.94 -6.74 17.94
C ASN A 50 -10.66 -5.76 16.99
N LEU A 51 -11.97 -5.64 17.09
CA LEU A 51 -12.76 -4.69 16.30
C LEU A 51 -12.34 -3.23 16.55
N LEU A 52 -12.16 -2.85 17.81
CA LEU A 52 -11.70 -1.49 18.14
C LEU A 52 -10.29 -1.23 17.57
N GLY A 53 -9.41 -2.22 17.64
CA GLY A 53 -8.11 -2.17 16.98
C GLY A 53 -8.25 -1.94 15.47
N TYR A 54 -9.10 -2.73 14.81
CA TYR A 54 -9.39 -2.61 13.38
C TYR A 54 -9.85 -1.21 12.98
N ILE A 55 -10.83 -0.65 13.70
CA ILE A 55 -11.35 0.69 13.43
C ILE A 55 -10.25 1.75 13.60
N LEU A 56 -9.41 1.63 14.63
CA LEU A 56 -8.29 2.55 14.88
C LEU A 56 -7.23 2.47 13.79
N ALA A 57 -6.88 1.27 13.33
CA ALA A 57 -5.94 1.07 12.23
C ALA A 57 -6.47 1.69 10.94
N ALA A 58 -7.73 1.42 10.58
CA ALA A 58 -8.41 2.04 9.45
C ALA A 58 -8.47 3.58 9.53
N GLY A 59 -8.54 4.11 10.76
CA GLY A 59 -8.45 5.55 11.05
C GLY A 59 -7.04 6.14 11.07
N GLY A 60 -6.01 5.39 10.65
CA GLY A 60 -4.62 5.85 10.61
C GLY A 60 -3.94 5.91 11.98
N ARG A 61 -4.42 5.15 12.97
CA ARG A 61 -3.90 5.10 14.34
C ARG A 61 -3.32 3.71 14.69
N PRO A 62 -2.38 3.15 13.90
CA PRO A 62 -1.91 1.77 14.07
C PRO A 62 -1.24 1.49 15.43
N ARG A 63 -0.61 2.50 16.05
CA ARG A 63 -0.02 2.35 17.39
C ARG A 63 -1.07 2.11 18.48
N GLU A 64 -2.22 2.77 18.38
CA GLU A 64 -3.31 2.57 19.33
C GLU A 64 -4.06 1.26 19.03
N ALA A 65 -4.21 0.94 17.74
CA ALA A 65 -4.75 -0.34 17.30
C ALA A 65 -3.96 -1.53 17.87
N LEU A 66 -2.62 -1.46 17.81
CA LEU A 66 -1.73 -2.51 18.33
C LEU A 66 -2.01 -2.85 19.79
N GLY A 67 -2.20 -1.84 20.66
CA GLY A 67 -2.52 -2.08 22.07
C GLY A 67 -3.87 -2.78 22.28
N HIS A 68 -4.85 -2.55 21.40
CA HIS A 68 -6.13 -3.27 21.43
C HIS A 68 -5.99 -4.70 20.92
N TYR A 69 -5.21 -4.94 19.86
CA TYR A 69 -4.94 -6.31 19.40
C TYR A 69 -4.16 -7.12 20.44
N GLU A 70 -3.13 -6.54 21.06
CA GLU A 70 -2.41 -7.16 22.17
C GLU A 70 -3.36 -7.56 23.31
N ARG A 71 -4.31 -6.68 23.63
CA ARG A 71 -5.31 -6.98 24.66
C ARG A 71 -6.24 -8.12 24.26
N ALA A 72 -6.63 -8.21 22.99
CA ALA A 72 -7.41 -9.33 22.46
C ALA A 72 -6.62 -10.65 22.58
N ILE A 73 -5.34 -10.65 22.23
CA ILE A 73 -4.44 -11.81 22.34
C ILE A 73 -4.21 -12.21 23.81
N GLU A 74 -4.12 -11.26 24.74
CA GLU A 74 -4.02 -11.56 26.17
C GLU A 74 -5.29 -12.24 26.72
N LEU A 75 -6.46 -11.85 26.21
CA LEU A 75 -7.75 -12.39 26.63
C LEU A 75 -8.02 -13.76 25.99
N ASP A 76 -7.60 -13.94 24.74
CA ASP A 76 -7.61 -15.22 24.02
C ASP A 76 -6.32 -15.41 23.22
N ALA A 77 -5.41 -16.23 23.78
CA ALA A 77 -4.13 -16.55 23.17
C ALA A 77 -4.23 -17.40 21.89
N THR A 78 -5.44 -17.82 21.50
CA THR A 78 -5.70 -18.54 20.25
C THR A 78 -6.40 -17.69 19.18
N PHE A 79 -6.56 -16.38 19.44
CA PHE A 79 -7.27 -15.49 18.53
C PHE A 79 -6.40 -15.08 17.33
N LEU A 80 -6.36 -15.96 16.33
CA LEU A 80 -5.56 -15.81 15.11
C LEU A 80 -5.76 -14.46 14.40
N GLU A 81 -7.01 -14.02 14.25
CA GLU A 81 -7.35 -12.76 13.59
C GLU A 81 -6.67 -11.54 14.26
N ALA A 82 -6.64 -11.52 15.61
CA ALA A 82 -5.99 -10.45 16.35
C ALA A 82 -4.46 -10.48 16.18
N MET A 83 -3.87 -11.67 16.01
CA MET A 83 -2.43 -11.80 15.72
C MET A 83 -2.08 -11.29 14.32
N LEU A 84 -2.88 -11.64 13.31
CA LEU A 84 -2.70 -11.13 11.95
C LEU A 84 -2.84 -9.60 11.91
N ASN A 85 -3.87 -9.06 12.56
CA ASN A 85 -4.06 -7.61 12.63
C ASN A 85 -2.94 -6.90 13.43
N ALA A 86 -2.42 -7.52 14.49
CA ALA A 86 -1.27 -7.00 15.23
C ALA A 86 0.01 -7.02 14.37
N ALA A 87 0.24 -8.07 13.59
CA ALA A 87 1.34 -8.15 12.65
C ALA A 87 1.26 -7.04 11.59
N GLU A 88 0.09 -6.84 10.99
CA GLU A 88 -0.12 -5.77 10.00
C GLU A 88 0.14 -4.38 10.61
N ALA A 89 -0.41 -4.10 11.80
CA ALA A 89 -0.16 -2.84 12.49
C ALA A 89 1.34 -2.65 12.81
N ALA A 90 2.05 -3.72 13.17
CA ALA A 90 3.51 -3.68 13.41
C ALA A 90 4.29 -3.39 12.12
N VAL A 91 3.88 -3.96 10.97
CA VAL A 91 4.45 -3.64 9.64
C VAL A 91 4.28 -2.15 9.34
N GLN A 92 3.08 -1.60 9.52
CA GLN A 92 2.80 -0.16 9.29
C GLN A 92 3.63 0.75 10.22
N LEU A 93 3.98 0.28 11.41
CA LEU A 93 4.82 0.99 12.37
C LEU A 93 6.32 0.82 12.12
N GLY A 94 6.72 -0.06 11.20
CA GLY A 94 8.12 -0.44 10.96
C GLY A 94 8.74 -1.24 12.10
N ASP A 95 7.93 -1.85 12.96
CA ASP A 95 8.40 -2.69 14.08
C ASP A 95 8.58 -4.13 13.60
N LEU A 96 9.75 -4.40 12.99
CA LEU A 96 10.08 -5.71 12.44
C LEU A 96 10.04 -6.81 13.51
N GLU A 97 10.54 -6.54 14.72
CA GLU A 97 10.60 -7.56 15.78
C GLU A 97 9.20 -7.97 16.22
N ALA A 98 8.30 -6.99 16.43
CA ALA A 98 6.92 -7.28 16.77
C ALA A 98 6.18 -7.99 15.62
N ALA A 99 6.36 -7.52 14.38
CA ALA A 99 5.73 -8.12 13.21
C ALA A 99 6.10 -9.61 13.08
N LEU A 100 7.40 -9.92 13.13
CA LEU A 100 7.88 -11.30 13.04
C LEU A 100 7.29 -12.19 14.15
N ARG A 101 7.27 -11.69 15.39
CA ARG A 101 6.67 -12.43 16.52
C ARG A 101 5.20 -12.74 16.30
N TYR A 102 4.39 -11.76 15.92
CA TYR A 102 2.96 -12.00 15.69
C TYR A 102 2.70 -12.92 14.50
N THR A 103 3.51 -12.82 13.44
CA THR A 103 3.38 -13.74 12.30
C THR A 103 3.79 -15.16 12.66
N ASP A 104 4.78 -15.34 13.54
CA ASP A 104 5.17 -16.66 14.04
C ASP A 104 4.06 -17.28 14.91
N ASP A 105 3.51 -16.49 15.84
CA ASP A 105 2.38 -16.91 16.68
C ASP A 105 1.14 -17.28 15.83
N ALA A 106 0.82 -16.47 14.81
CA ALA A 106 -0.28 -16.74 13.88
C ALA A 106 -0.01 -17.98 13.01
N HIS A 107 1.21 -18.14 12.51
CA HIS A 107 1.61 -19.29 11.70
C HIS A 107 1.48 -20.61 12.47
N ASP A 108 1.87 -20.61 13.75
CA ASP A 108 1.79 -21.80 14.62
C ASP A 108 0.34 -22.24 14.89
N LEU A 109 -0.63 -21.31 14.81
CA LEU A 109 -2.06 -21.56 15.02
C LEU A 109 -2.85 -21.80 13.72
N ALA A 110 -2.31 -21.42 12.57
CA ALA A 110 -2.98 -21.54 11.28
C ALA A 110 -3.41 -23.00 11.00
N ALA A 111 -4.69 -23.19 10.71
CA ALA A 111 -5.30 -24.50 10.48
C ALA A 111 -5.53 -24.77 8.98
N THR A 112 -5.56 -23.72 8.16
CA THR A 112 -5.82 -23.79 6.73
C THR A 112 -4.66 -23.23 5.89
N PRO A 113 -4.56 -23.61 4.61
CA PRO A 113 -3.59 -22.99 3.70
C PRO A 113 -3.76 -21.47 3.61
N ASP A 114 -4.99 -20.96 3.63
CA ASP A 114 -5.25 -19.53 3.49
C ASP A 114 -4.75 -18.76 4.73
N GLU A 115 -5.10 -19.21 5.93
CA GLU A 115 -4.59 -18.65 7.20
C GLU A 115 -3.05 -18.69 7.28
N LYS A 116 -2.45 -19.79 6.80
CA LYS A 116 -0.98 -19.90 6.73
C LYS A 116 -0.40 -18.91 5.72
N ALA A 117 -1.06 -18.70 4.59
CA ALA A 117 -0.64 -17.73 3.59
C ALA A 117 -0.73 -16.30 4.16
N ASP A 118 -1.81 -15.94 4.84
CA ASP A 118 -1.98 -14.62 5.46
C ASP A 118 -0.82 -14.29 6.43
N ALA A 119 -0.50 -15.22 7.34
CA ALA A 119 0.61 -15.04 8.29
C ALA A 119 1.96 -14.90 7.58
N LEU A 120 2.24 -15.73 6.56
CA LEU A 120 3.50 -15.70 5.82
C LEU A 120 3.61 -14.46 4.93
N LEU A 121 2.51 -13.96 4.36
CA LEU A 121 2.48 -12.74 3.56
C LEU A 121 2.81 -11.51 4.40
N LEU A 122 2.22 -11.38 5.58
CA LEU A 122 2.57 -10.30 6.53
C LEU A 122 4.04 -10.39 6.96
N ARG A 123 4.59 -11.60 7.08
CA ARG A 123 6.01 -11.81 7.38
C ARG A 123 6.91 -11.37 6.23
N VAL A 124 6.52 -11.67 4.99
CA VAL A 124 7.21 -11.20 3.78
C VAL A 124 7.17 -9.68 3.72
N ASP A 125 5.99 -9.06 3.90
CA ASP A 125 5.81 -7.61 3.89
C ASP A 125 6.69 -6.94 4.96
N ALA A 126 6.76 -7.49 6.18
CA ALA A 126 7.63 -7.00 7.26
C ALA A 126 9.12 -7.03 6.85
N LEU A 127 9.58 -8.14 6.27
CA LEU A 127 10.96 -8.31 5.85
C LEU A 127 11.32 -7.38 4.68
N LEU A 128 10.43 -7.24 3.70
CA LEU A 128 10.63 -6.32 2.57
C LEU A 128 10.68 -4.87 3.03
N ALA A 129 9.77 -4.46 3.93
CA ALA A 129 9.78 -3.11 4.51
C ALA A 129 11.07 -2.81 5.29
N ALA A 130 11.68 -3.83 5.90
CA ALA A 130 12.98 -3.72 6.57
C ALA A 130 14.19 -3.85 5.63
N GLY A 131 13.99 -4.12 4.34
CA GLY A 131 15.06 -4.31 3.35
C GLY A 131 15.70 -5.70 3.36
N HIS A 132 15.09 -6.69 4.02
CA HIS A 132 15.59 -8.06 4.17
C HIS A 132 15.09 -8.96 3.03
N ALA A 133 15.35 -8.57 1.77
CA ALA A 133 14.80 -9.24 0.59
C ALA A 133 15.18 -10.72 0.46
N THR A 134 16.39 -11.11 0.87
CA THR A 134 16.82 -12.52 0.83
C THR A 134 16.04 -13.39 1.82
N GLU A 135 15.75 -12.87 3.01
CA GLU A 135 14.93 -13.59 4.01
C GLU A 135 13.48 -13.68 3.53
N ALA A 136 12.94 -12.60 2.96
CA ALA A 136 11.61 -12.60 2.36
C ALA A 136 11.48 -13.68 1.27
N ALA A 137 12.48 -13.82 0.39
CA ALA A 137 12.50 -14.85 -0.65
C ALA A 137 12.50 -16.29 -0.06
N HIS A 138 13.12 -16.50 1.10
CA HIS A 138 13.06 -17.80 1.79
C HIS A 138 11.65 -18.07 2.34
N VAL A 139 10.99 -17.07 2.91
CA VAL A 139 9.61 -17.20 3.43
C VAL A 139 8.63 -17.48 2.30
N VAL A 140 8.79 -16.85 1.14
CA VAL A 140 7.96 -17.09 -0.05
C VAL A 140 7.97 -18.56 -0.49
N ALA A 141 9.10 -19.27 -0.34
CA ALA A 141 9.19 -20.69 -0.66
C ALA A 141 8.34 -21.59 0.27
N GLU A 142 7.86 -21.06 1.39
CA GLU A 142 6.97 -21.76 2.33
C GLU A 142 5.48 -21.46 2.10
N LEU A 143 5.17 -20.50 1.20
CA LEU A 143 3.79 -20.16 0.87
C LEU A 143 3.07 -21.36 0.25
N PRO A 144 1.81 -21.61 0.62
CA PRO A 144 1.02 -22.68 0.01
C PRO A 144 0.84 -22.45 -1.49
N GLU A 145 0.86 -23.54 -2.27
CA GLU A 145 0.60 -23.47 -3.72
C GLU A 145 -0.88 -23.15 -4.05
N GLY A 146 -1.79 -23.18 -3.08
CA GLY A 146 -3.24 -23.03 -3.29
C GLY A 146 -3.92 -24.33 -3.76
N PRO A 147 -5.13 -24.24 -4.35
CA PRO A 147 -5.87 -23.02 -4.65
C PRO A 147 -6.31 -22.27 -3.39
N PHE A 148 -6.34 -20.94 -3.47
CA PHE A 148 -6.85 -20.06 -2.42
C PHE A 148 -8.36 -19.84 -2.59
N GLN A 149 -9.05 -19.56 -1.48
CA GLN A 149 -10.50 -19.32 -1.52
C GLN A 149 -10.86 -18.00 -2.22
N THR A 150 -9.99 -16.99 -2.11
CA THR A 150 -10.19 -15.69 -2.72
C THR A 150 -9.11 -15.38 -3.75
N THR A 151 -9.51 -14.70 -4.81
CA THR A 151 -8.60 -14.17 -5.83
C THR A 151 -7.65 -13.13 -5.25
N GLU A 152 -8.09 -12.41 -4.21
CA GLU A 152 -7.31 -11.41 -3.48
C GLU A 152 -6.10 -12.01 -2.78
N LEU A 153 -6.30 -13.10 -2.04
CA LEU A 153 -5.18 -13.82 -1.43
C LEU A 153 -4.22 -14.37 -2.50
N GLY A 154 -4.76 -14.91 -3.60
CA GLY A 154 -3.96 -15.33 -4.74
C GLY A 154 -3.14 -14.19 -5.35
N PHE A 155 -3.71 -12.99 -5.43
CA PHE A 155 -3.02 -11.78 -5.88
C PHE A 155 -1.89 -11.40 -4.92
N HIS A 156 -2.12 -11.38 -3.61
CA HIS A 156 -1.07 -11.05 -2.63
C HIS A 156 0.10 -12.04 -2.64
N VAL A 157 -0.18 -13.34 -2.85
CA VAL A 157 0.87 -14.34 -3.11
C VAL A 157 1.63 -14.03 -4.41
N GLY A 158 0.93 -13.66 -5.47
CA GLY A 158 1.55 -13.21 -6.72
C GLY A 158 2.45 -11.97 -6.54
N ARG A 159 2.00 -10.99 -5.75
CA ARG A 159 2.77 -9.80 -5.38
C ARG A 159 4.05 -10.18 -4.64
N ALA A 160 3.95 -10.98 -3.59
CA ALA A 160 5.09 -11.44 -2.80
C ALA A 160 6.11 -12.21 -3.65
N LEU A 161 5.63 -13.08 -4.56
CA LEU A 161 6.49 -13.77 -5.54
C LEU A 161 7.22 -12.77 -6.44
N PHE A 162 6.52 -11.76 -6.97
CA PHE A 162 7.13 -10.76 -7.84
C PHE A 162 8.21 -9.95 -7.12
N GLU A 163 7.91 -9.42 -5.93
CA GLU A 163 8.81 -8.57 -5.14
C GLU A 163 10.04 -9.32 -4.61
N THR A 164 9.97 -10.66 -4.54
CA THR A 164 11.10 -11.52 -4.18
C THR A 164 11.82 -12.13 -5.38
N GLY A 165 11.45 -11.76 -6.61
CA GLY A 165 12.15 -12.15 -7.84
C GLY A 165 11.65 -13.43 -8.52
N HIS A 166 10.54 -14.02 -8.06
CA HIS A 166 9.92 -15.22 -8.64
C HIS A 166 8.91 -14.85 -9.75
N THR A 167 9.39 -14.14 -10.78
CA THR A 167 8.54 -13.49 -11.81
C THR A 167 7.64 -14.47 -12.57
N GLU A 168 8.12 -15.64 -12.96
CA GLU A 168 7.32 -16.61 -13.72
C GLU A 168 6.15 -17.17 -12.89
N GLU A 169 6.36 -17.42 -11.60
CA GLU A 169 5.33 -17.92 -10.68
C GLU A 169 4.33 -16.81 -10.34
N ALA A 170 4.83 -15.58 -10.14
CA ALA A 170 4.02 -14.40 -9.92
C ALA A 170 3.05 -14.16 -11.08
N ALA A 171 3.50 -14.35 -12.32
CA ALA A 171 2.71 -14.12 -13.52
C ALA A 171 1.43 -14.96 -13.55
N ILE A 172 1.51 -16.23 -13.18
CA ILE A 172 0.34 -17.12 -13.14
C ILE A 172 -0.77 -16.53 -12.26
N ARG A 173 -0.40 -15.99 -11.09
CA ARG A 173 -1.37 -15.48 -10.12
C ARG A 173 -1.86 -14.09 -10.45
N ILE A 174 -0.97 -13.20 -10.86
CA ILE A 174 -1.32 -11.83 -11.22
C ILE A 174 -2.18 -11.80 -12.49
N GLU A 175 -1.91 -12.66 -13.48
CA GLU A 175 -2.76 -12.77 -14.67
C GLU A 175 -4.15 -13.32 -14.35
N GLN A 176 -4.25 -14.32 -13.46
CA GLN A 176 -5.53 -14.82 -12.99
C GLN A 176 -6.31 -13.72 -12.24
N ALA A 177 -5.64 -13.01 -11.33
CA ALA A 177 -6.25 -11.90 -10.61
C ALA A 177 -6.74 -10.81 -11.55
N ALA A 178 -5.96 -10.45 -12.57
CA ALA A 178 -6.36 -9.43 -13.55
C ALA A 178 -7.55 -9.86 -14.42
N ALA A 179 -7.71 -11.16 -14.68
CA ALA A 179 -8.86 -11.68 -15.42
C ALA A 179 -10.16 -11.60 -14.61
N GLU A 180 -10.09 -11.79 -13.29
CA GLU A 180 -11.25 -11.80 -12.39
C GLU A 180 -11.55 -10.41 -11.80
N ARG A 181 -10.53 -9.59 -11.57
CA ARG A 181 -10.58 -8.21 -11.03
C ARG A 181 -10.02 -7.19 -12.04
N PRO A 182 -10.63 -7.02 -13.24
CA PRO A 182 -10.11 -6.11 -14.26
C PRO A 182 -10.24 -4.61 -13.90
N LEU A 183 -11.04 -4.27 -12.88
CA LEU A 183 -11.28 -2.90 -12.44
C LEU A 183 -10.47 -2.52 -11.18
N ASP A 184 -9.49 -3.35 -10.81
CA ASP A 184 -8.62 -3.09 -9.67
C ASP A 184 -7.31 -2.44 -10.15
N PRO A 185 -7.02 -1.17 -9.76
CA PRO A 185 -5.83 -0.46 -10.21
C PRO A 185 -4.52 -1.11 -9.76
N GLU A 186 -4.49 -1.74 -8.59
CA GLU A 186 -3.30 -2.41 -8.06
C GLU A 186 -3.00 -3.69 -8.84
N VAL A 187 -4.02 -4.50 -9.11
CA VAL A 187 -3.87 -5.71 -9.93
C VAL A 187 -3.36 -5.38 -11.33
N GLN A 188 -3.89 -4.31 -11.96
CA GLN A 188 -3.41 -3.88 -13.28
C GLN A 188 -1.97 -3.33 -13.22
N TYR A 189 -1.58 -2.68 -12.12
CA TYR A 189 -0.21 -2.20 -11.94
C TYR A 189 0.78 -3.37 -11.91
N TYR A 190 0.55 -4.36 -11.04
CA TYR A 190 1.41 -5.55 -10.95
C TYR A 190 1.38 -6.41 -12.22
N LEU A 191 0.26 -6.44 -12.95
CA LEU A 191 0.24 -7.06 -14.28
C LEU A 191 1.19 -6.35 -15.25
N GLY A 192 1.25 -5.02 -15.20
CA GLY A 192 2.21 -4.22 -15.96
C GLY A 192 3.64 -4.58 -15.61
N LEU A 193 3.98 -4.57 -14.32
CA LEU A 193 5.31 -4.90 -13.81
C LEU A 193 5.77 -6.32 -14.20
N VAL A 194 4.90 -7.32 -14.03
CA VAL A 194 5.19 -8.70 -14.42
C VAL A 194 5.45 -8.81 -15.92
N ARG A 195 4.58 -8.21 -16.75
CA ARG A 195 4.72 -8.28 -18.21
C ARG A 195 5.99 -7.61 -18.69
N GLU A 196 6.35 -6.48 -18.10
CA GLU A 196 7.60 -5.80 -18.38
C GLU A 196 8.81 -6.68 -18.05
N ALA A 197 8.82 -7.29 -16.87
CA ALA A 197 9.87 -8.22 -16.44
C ALA A 197 9.98 -9.46 -17.35
N LEU A 198 8.87 -9.92 -17.93
CA LEU A 198 8.83 -11.00 -18.93
C LEU A 198 9.12 -10.54 -20.37
N GLY A 199 9.36 -9.25 -20.59
CA GLY A 199 9.65 -8.67 -21.91
C GLY A 199 8.44 -8.39 -22.80
N ASP A 200 7.21 -8.55 -22.30
CA ASP A 200 5.99 -8.10 -22.98
C ASP A 200 5.76 -6.60 -22.76
N VAL A 201 6.61 -5.79 -23.38
CA VAL A 201 6.56 -4.33 -23.28
C VAL A 201 5.19 -3.78 -23.69
N ARG A 202 4.57 -4.33 -24.74
CA ARG A 202 3.25 -3.85 -25.20
C ARG A 202 2.15 -4.16 -24.19
N GLY A 203 2.11 -5.38 -23.68
CA GLY A 203 1.12 -5.77 -22.68
C GLY A 203 1.34 -5.05 -21.35
N ALA A 204 2.59 -4.73 -21.01
CA ALA A 204 2.94 -3.90 -19.85
C ALA A 204 2.37 -2.49 -19.99
N THR A 205 2.65 -1.80 -21.11
CA THR A 205 2.11 -0.46 -21.38
C THR A 205 0.58 -0.43 -21.30
N VAL A 206 -0.11 -1.43 -21.86
CA VAL A 206 -1.59 -1.50 -21.78
C VAL A 206 -2.06 -1.62 -20.33
N ALA A 207 -1.43 -2.49 -19.54
CA ALA A 207 -1.79 -2.69 -18.14
C ALA A 207 -1.50 -1.44 -17.29
N PHE A 208 -0.36 -0.77 -17.51
CA PHE A 208 -0.02 0.49 -16.84
C PHE A 208 -0.98 1.63 -17.19
N LEU A 209 -1.38 1.78 -18.46
CA LEU A 209 -2.36 2.79 -18.84
C LEU A 209 -3.73 2.52 -18.21
N GLN A 210 -4.14 1.25 -18.10
CA GLN A 210 -5.36 0.86 -17.42
C GLN A 210 -5.30 1.12 -15.91
N SER A 211 -4.19 0.75 -15.26
CA SER A 211 -3.94 1.05 -13.85
C SER A 211 -4.04 2.55 -13.60
N ARG A 212 -3.38 3.37 -14.43
CA ARG A 212 -3.41 4.84 -14.38
C ARG A 212 -4.83 5.41 -14.50
N ASP A 213 -5.63 4.93 -15.46
CA ASP A 213 -7.01 5.40 -15.65
C ASP A 213 -7.91 5.03 -14.46
N LEU A 214 -7.74 3.81 -13.92
CA LEU A 214 -8.44 3.36 -12.71
C LEU A 214 -8.04 4.18 -11.48
N ASP A 215 -6.72 4.38 -11.27
CA ASP A 215 -6.16 5.22 -10.21
C ASP A 215 -6.69 6.65 -10.29
N LEU A 216 -6.84 7.23 -11.49
CA LEU A 216 -7.39 8.58 -11.69
C LEU A 216 -8.87 8.69 -11.33
N SER A 217 -9.65 7.63 -11.59
CA SER A 217 -11.08 7.56 -11.28
C SER A 217 -11.41 7.14 -9.85
N SER A 218 -10.42 6.63 -9.12
CA SER A 218 -10.58 6.18 -7.73
C SER A 218 -10.87 7.34 -6.79
N GLU A 219 -11.50 7.04 -5.66
CA GLU A 219 -11.69 8.03 -4.60
C GLU A 219 -10.34 8.46 -4.03
N ARG A 220 -10.25 9.74 -3.66
CA ARG A 220 -9.06 10.29 -3.01
C ARG A 220 -9.20 10.13 -1.50
N PRO A 221 -8.08 10.00 -0.76
CA PRO A 221 -8.14 9.97 0.69
C PRO A 221 -8.90 11.18 1.25
N ALA A 222 -9.67 11.01 2.32
CA ALA A 222 -10.48 12.09 2.88
C ALA A 222 -9.67 13.33 3.31
N TRP A 223 -8.39 13.14 3.62
CA TRP A 223 -7.46 14.20 3.99
C TRP A 223 -6.78 14.89 2.79
N ALA A 224 -6.98 14.38 1.57
CA ALA A 224 -6.33 14.86 0.36
C ALA A 224 -6.58 16.36 0.13
N GLU A 225 -5.53 17.07 -0.30
CA GLU A 225 -5.57 18.52 -0.43
C GLU A 225 -6.09 18.95 -1.81
N ASP A 226 -6.71 20.12 -1.91
CA ASP A 226 -6.91 20.74 -3.23
C ASP A 226 -5.56 21.12 -3.86
N VAL A 227 -5.53 21.21 -5.20
CA VAL A 227 -4.30 21.51 -5.94
C VAL A 227 -3.62 22.80 -5.45
N PRO A 228 -4.32 23.94 -5.23
CA PRO A 228 -3.68 25.15 -4.73
C PRO A 228 -3.03 25.01 -3.34
N ARG A 229 -3.62 24.20 -2.44
CA ARG A 229 -3.04 23.93 -1.13
C ARG A 229 -1.81 23.05 -1.24
N PHE A 230 -1.86 22.04 -2.09
CA PHE A 230 -0.72 21.18 -2.39
C PHE A 230 0.42 21.95 -3.06
N GLU A 231 0.14 22.84 -4.01
CA GLU A 231 1.15 23.73 -4.62
C GLU A 231 1.84 24.59 -3.56
N ARG A 232 1.09 25.19 -2.61
CA ARG A 232 1.68 25.94 -1.51
C ARG A 232 2.57 25.07 -0.62
N ARG A 233 2.26 23.78 -0.47
CA ARG A 233 3.08 22.80 0.25
C ARG A 233 4.37 22.52 -0.52
N LEU A 234 4.28 22.21 -1.81
CA LEU A 234 5.44 22.02 -2.69
C LEU A 234 6.37 23.24 -2.65
N GLN A 235 5.82 24.46 -2.72
CA GLN A 235 6.62 25.69 -2.62
C GLN A 235 7.36 25.84 -1.28
N ARG A 236 6.85 25.26 -0.18
CA ARG A 236 7.59 25.19 1.10
C ARG A 236 8.68 24.12 1.06
N ALA A 237 8.44 22.98 0.44
CA ALA A 237 9.43 21.91 0.26
C ALA A 237 10.61 22.39 -0.61
N LEU A 238 10.33 23.04 -1.75
CA LEU A 238 11.35 23.58 -2.66
C LEU A 238 12.30 24.58 -1.97
N LYS A 239 11.81 25.36 -1.01
CA LYS A 239 12.64 26.30 -0.21
C LYS A 239 13.59 25.59 0.75
N GLN A 240 13.24 24.37 1.18
CA GLN A 240 14.02 23.54 2.10
C GLN A 240 15.07 22.69 1.38
N LEU A 241 15.02 22.61 0.06
CA LEU A 241 16.04 21.91 -0.72
C LEU A 241 17.44 22.49 -0.43
N PRO A 242 18.49 21.65 -0.44
CA PRO A 242 19.86 22.12 -0.43
C PRO A 242 20.19 22.95 -1.69
N GLU A 243 21.25 23.76 -1.64
CA GLU A 243 21.53 24.75 -2.69
C GLU A 243 21.88 24.16 -4.05
N ASP A 244 22.52 22.99 -4.09
CA ASP A 244 22.81 22.25 -5.32
C ASP A 244 21.52 21.79 -6.03
N ALA A 245 20.56 21.24 -5.29
CA ALA A 245 19.25 20.87 -5.84
C ALA A 245 18.46 22.10 -6.31
N LYS A 246 18.53 23.23 -5.57
CA LYS A 246 17.94 24.50 -6.03
C LYS A 246 18.57 24.99 -7.32
N SER A 247 19.89 24.90 -7.45
CA SER A 247 20.60 25.23 -8.69
C SER A 247 20.22 24.29 -9.83
N ALA A 248 20.02 22.99 -9.56
CA ALA A 248 19.56 22.04 -10.58
C ALA A 248 18.15 22.39 -11.11
N LEU A 249 17.31 23.01 -10.29
CA LEU A 249 15.97 23.48 -10.66
C LEU A 249 15.93 24.93 -11.15
N GLU A 250 17.06 25.63 -11.24
CA GLU A 250 17.08 27.03 -11.68
C GLU A 250 16.62 27.14 -13.14
N GLY A 251 15.53 27.89 -13.37
CA GLY A 251 14.92 28.02 -14.70
C GLY A 251 14.11 26.80 -15.16
N ALA A 252 13.98 25.75 -14.33
CA ALA A 252 13.16 24.59 -14.61
C ALA A 252 11.66 24.92 -14.51
N LEU A 253 10.86 24.21 -15.31
CA LEU A 253 9.40 24.20 -15.21
C LEU A 253 8.99 23.17 -14.15
N VAL A 254 8.63 23.63 -12.96
CA VAL A 254 8.12 22.76 -11.88
C VAL A 254 6.60 22.79 -11.88
N LEU A 255 5.96 21.63 -12.05
CA LEU A 255 4.52 21.49 -12.20
C LEU A 255 3.96 20.48 -11.19
N VAL A 256 2.74 20.75 -10.72
CA VAL A 256 1.91 19.77 -10.04
C VAL A 256 0.93 19.21 -11.06
N ASP A 257 0.86 17.90 -11.16
CA ASP A 257 -0.15 17.19 -11.93
C ASP A 257 -0.74 16.06 -11.06
N GLU A 258 -1.82 15.43 -11.49
CA GLU A 258 -2.42 14.34 -10.72
C GLU A 258 -1.61 13.04 -10.85
N LEU A 259 -1.29 12.64 -12.09
CA LEU A 259 -0.58 11.40 -12.45
C LEU A 259 0.27 11.64 -13.72
N PRO A 260 1.28 10.79 -14.00
CA PRO A 260 1.98 10.78 -15.28
C PRO A 260 1.02 10.74 -16.48
N GLY A 261 1.35 11.51 -17.52
CA GLY A 261 0.57 11.54 -18.77
C GLY A 261 0.63 10.21 -19.51
N ALA A 262 -0.40 9.90 -20.30
CA ALA A 262 -0.45 8.63 -21.06
C ALA A 262 0.71 8.51 -22.06
N GLU A 263 1.20 9.65 -22.60
CA GLU A 263 2.33 9.70 -23.51
C GLU A 263 3.62 9.23 -22.83
N VAL A 264 3.93 9.76 -21.64
CA VAL A 264 5.17 9.39 -20.92
C VAL A 264 5.10 7.97 -20.38
N VAL A 265 3.92 7.50 -19.96
CA VAL A 265 3.73 6.08 -19.57
C VAL A 265 3.95 5.15 -20.76
N SER A 266 3.54 5.57 -21.97
CA SER A 266 3.82 4.81 -23.20
C SER A 266 5.30 4.81 -23.59
N GLU A 267 6.08 5.75 -23.07
CA GLU A 267 7.53 5.84 -23.24
C GLU A 267 8.31 5.10 -22.14
N GLY A 268 7.62 4.46 -21.18
CA GLY A 268 8.21 3.64 -20.13
C GLY A 268 8.29 4.30 -18.76
N VAL A 269 7.67 5.46 -18.56
CA VAL A 269 7.53 6.05 -17.21
C VAL A 269 6.54 5.24 -16.40
N ASP A 270 6.91 4.86 -15.17
CA ASP A 270 6.03 4.19 -14.24
C ASP A 270 4.81 5.09 -13.92
N PRO A 271 3.55 4.63 -14.12
CA PRO A 271 2.35 5.42 -13.83
C PRO A 271 2.19 5.84 -12.36
N ARG A 272 2.89 5.18 -11.43
CA ARG A 272 2.88 5.44 -9.98
C ARG A 272 4.11 6.19 -9.49
N GLN A 273 5.04 6.57 -10.37
CA GLN A 273 6.19 7.42 -10.02
C GLN A 273 5.71 8.74 -9.38
N PRO A 274 6.19 9.11 -8.18
CA PRO A 274 5.69 10.30 -7.49
C PRO A 274 6.23 11.61 -8.07
N ILE A 275 7.45 11.59 -8.60
CA ILE A 275 8.15 12.77 -9.14
C ILE A 275 8.93 12.34 -10.37
N LEU A 276 8.83 13.11 -11.45
CA LEU A 276 9.59 12.90 -12.68
C LEU A 276 10.36 14.17 -13.04
N ALA A 277 11.68 14.08 -13.16
CA ALA A 277 12.53 15.17 -13.62
C ALA A 277 13.23 14.79 -14.93
N ASP A 278 13.15 15.66 -15.92
CA ASP A 278 13.80 15.43 -17.22
C ASP A 278 14.18 16.72 -17.94
N ASP A 279 14.95 16.58 -19.01
CA ASP A 279 15.27 17.66 -19.95
C ASP A 279 14.57 17.38 -21.28
N LEU A 280 13.63 18.25 -21.67
CA LEU A 280 12.92 18.18 -22.94
C LEU A 280 13.61 19.05 -23.99
N LYS A 281 13.97 18.46 -25.13
CA LYS A 281 14.48 19.21 -26.28
C LYS A 281 13.33 19.82 -27.08
N LEU A 282 13.29 21.15 -27.15
CA LEU A 282 12.29 21.90 -27.90
C LEU A 282 12.61 21.95 -29.40
N ALA A 283 11.60 22.29 -30.21
CA ALA A 283 11.71 22.33 -31.66
C ALA A 283 12.74 23.35 -32.18
N ASP A 284 13.03 24.40 -31.40
CA ASP A 284 14.05 25.41 -31.70
C ASP A 284 15.47 24.96 -31.29
N GLY A 285 15.60 23.76 -30.74
CA GLY A 285 16.86 23.17 -30.30
C GLY A 285 17.29 23.55 -28.89
N THR A 286 16.51 24.39 -28.19
CA THR A 286 16.74 24.68 -26.77
C THR A 286 16.28 23.53 -25.89
N TRP A 287 16.77 23.48 -24.65
CA TRP A 287 16.39 22.48 -23.66
C TRP A 287 15.57 23.14 -22.57
N LEU A 288 14.46 22.49 -22.20
CA LEU A 288 13.63 22.88 -21.09
C LEU A 288 13.72 21.78 -20.03
N ARG A 289 14.28 22.12 -18.88
CA ARG A 289 14.23 21.27 -17.70
C ARG A 289 12.83 21.28 -17.11
N ARG A 290 12.31 20.11 -16.74
CA ARG A 290 11.00 19.94 -16.13
C ARG A 290 11.12 19.10 -14.86
N CYS A 291 10.22 19.36 -13.92
CA CYS A 291 10.04 18.55 -12.72
C CYS A 291 8.54 18.46 -12.44
N PHE A 292 7.95 17.29 -12.67
CA PHE A 292 6.56 17.01 -12.38
C PHE A 292 6.46 16.39 -10.98
N VAL A 293 5.52 16.87 -10.19
CA VAL A 293 5.17 16.33 -8.87
C VAL A 293 3.74 15.82 -8.95
N TYR A 294 3.57 14.50 -8.89
CA TYR A 294 2.30 13.82 -9.11
C TYR A 294 1.55 13.65 -7.80
N GLN A 295 0.58 14.53 -7.56
CA GLN A 295 -0.11 14.65 -6.28
C GLN A 295 -0.78 13.33 -5.86
N ARG A 296 -1.46 12.61 -6.76
CA ARG A 296 -2.13 11.36 -6.39
C ARG A 296 -1.14 10.25 -6.03
N ASN A 297 0.01 10.24 -6.67
CA ASN A 297 1.06 9.27 -6.36
C ASN A 297 1.67 9.53 -4.98
N LEU A 298 1.87 10.79 -4.61
CA LEU A 298 2.28 11.15 -3.25
C LEU A 298 1.18 10.89 -2.22
N GLU A 299 -0.09 11.09 -2.57
CA GLU A 299 -1.22 10.78 -1.69
C GLU A 299 -1.32 9.29 -1.36
N ARG A 300 -0.88 8.41 -2.28
CA ARG A 300 -0.80 6.96 -2.04
C ARG A 300 0.31 6.56 -1.07
N LEU A 301 1.37 7.36 -0.98
CA LEU A 301 2.54 7.09 -0.12
C LEU A 301 2.38 7.63 1.30
N ALA A 302 1.31 8.38 1.58
CA ALA A 302 1.06 9.01 2.86
C ALA A 302 -0.29 8.58 3.44
N ALA A 303 -0.39 8.52 4.76
CA ALA A 303 -1.63 8.33 5.50
C ALA A 303 -2.21 9.65 6.03
N SER A 304 -1.46 10.76 5.93
CA SER A 304 -1.90 12.07 6.40
C SER A 304 -1.19 13.22 5.68
N PRO A 305 -1.74 14.45 5.72
CA PRO A 305 -1.10 15.63 5.14
C PRO A 305 0.28 15.95 5.74
N ASP A 306 0.53 15.57 7.00
CA ASP A 306 1.80 15.85 7.67
C ASP A 306 2.93 14.92 7.17
N GLN A 307 2.59 13.69 6.78
CA GLN A 307 3.56 12.77 6.17
C GLN A 307 4.02 13.25 4.79
N LEU A 308 3.19 13.97 4.04
CA LEU A 308 3.60 14.56 2.76
C LEU A 308 4.79 15.53 2.92
N ASP A 309 4.88 16.28 4.02
CA ASP A 309 6.00 17.20 4.26
C ASP A 309 7.31 16.43 4.46
N ALA A 310 7.26 15.24 5.06
CA ALA A 310 8.42 14.39 5.26
C ALA A 310 8.87 13.68 3.97
N LEU A 311 7.95 13.44 3.03
CA LEU A 311 8.22 12.72 1.77
C LEU A 311 8.75 13.62 0.65
N LEU A 312 8.20 14.84 0.51
CA LEU A 312 8.46 15.70 -0.65
C LEU A 312 9.94 16.01 -0.86
N VAL A 313 10.65 16.45 0.17
CA VAL A 313 12.06 16.84 0.04
C VAL A 313 12.94 15.64 -0.35
N PRO A 314 12.91 14.50 0.37
CA PRO A 314 13.69 13.32 -0.02
C PRO A 314 13.42 12.84 -1.45
N LEU A 315 12.14 12.75 -1.86
CA LEU A 315 11.78 12.26 -3.19
C LEU A 315 12.24 13.21 -4.31
N ILE A 316 12.17 14.53 -4.09
CA ILE A 316 12.69 15.49 -5.08
C ILE A 316 14.20 15.31 -5.21
N LEU A 317 14.93 15.13 -4.10
CA LEU A 317 16.38 14.97 -4.14
C LEU A 317 16.78 13.68 -4.85
N GLU A 318 16.11 12.58 -4.55
CA GLU A 318 16.34 11.29 -5.20
C GLU A 318 16.12 11.38 -6.72
N GLU A 319 15.01 11.98 -7.14
CA GLU A 319 14.69 12.13 -8.57
C GLU A 319 15.67 13.08 -9.29
N LEU A 320 16.10 14.18 -8.65
CA LEU A 320 17.09 15.09 -9.24
C LEU A 320 18.46 14.42 -9.38
N GLU A 321 18.87 13.62 -8.40
CA GLU A 321 20.11 12.85 -8.47
C GLU A 321 20.01 11.76 -9.56
N HIS A 322 18.87 11.08 -9.67
CA HIS A 322 18.65 10.10 -10.73
C HIS A 322 18.71 10.74 -12.14
N ALA A 323 18.02 11.87 -12.32
CA ALA A 323 17.89 12.53 -13.62
C ALA A 323 19.17 13.28 -14.04
N PHE A 324 19.85 13.94 -13.08
CA PHE A 324 20.91 14.92 -13.36
C PHE A 324 22.22 14.67 -12.62
N GLY A 325 22.27 13.67 -11.74
CA GLY A 325 23.48 13.25 -11.05
C GLY A 325 24.51 12.62 -11.98
N PRO A 326 25.73 12.39 -11.48
CA PRO A 326 26.80 11.75 -12.25
C PRO A 326 26.40 10.33 -12.62
N LYS A 327 26.28 10.06 -13.92
CA LYS A 327 26.05 8.70 -14.42
C LYS A 327 27.31 7.84 -14.21
N PRO A 328 27.17 6.57 -13.80
CA PRO A 328 28.30 5.66 -13.76
C PRO A 328 28.93 5.55 -15.16
N PRO A 329 30.26 5.35 -15.26
CA PRO A 329 30.88 5.11 -16.55
C PRO A 329 30.21 3.91 -17.22
N GLU A 330 29.79 4.07 -18.48
CA GLU A 330 29.26 2.97 -19.28
C GLU A 330 30.29 1.83 -19.28
N ASP A 331 29.89 0.66 -18.79
CA ASP A 331 30.74 -0.54 -18.82
C ASP A 331 30.81 -0.98 -20.28
N ASP A 332 31.90 -0.61 -20.95
CA ASP A 332 32.18 -0.85 -22.37
C ASP A 332 32.54 -2.33 -22.62
N SER A 333 31.77 -3.25 -22.02
CA SER A 333 31.96 -4.70 -22.05
C SER A 333 30.84 -5.38 -22.84
N THR A 334 30.75 -5.09 -24.13
CA THR A 334 30.15 -5.99 -25.13
C THR A 334 30.82 -5.77 -26.49
N HIS A 335 31.99 -6.41 -26.64
CA HIS A 335 32.49 -6.92 -27.93
C HIS A 335 32.12 -8.39 -28.07
#